data_AF-A0A2G9UFL4-F1
#
_entry.id   AF-A0A2G9UFL4-F1
#
_cell.length_a   1.000
_cell.length_b   1.000
_cell.length_c   1.000
_cell.angle_alpha   90.00
_cell.angle_beta   90.00
_cell.angle_gamma   90.00
#
_symmetry.space_group_name_H-M   'P 1'
#
loop_
_entity.id
_entity.type
_entity.pdbx_description
1 polymer ?
#
loop_
_entity_poly.entity_id
_entity_poly.type
_entity_poly.pdbx_seq_one_letter_code
_entity_poly.pdbx_strand_id
1 'polypeptide(L)'
;ADKVRSSASCDKSRKVVNILHRWAGQVGALDVGYQAGTAAIRKKPIKFLYLLGADEGKVTRQNLDPSAFVVYQGHHGDAGAEMADIILPGAAYTEKEGIYVNTEGRAQRQVYF
;
A
#
# COMPACT_ATOMS: atom_id res chain seq x y z
N ALA A 1 23.77 -3.75 4.03
CA ALA A 1 23.32 -4.86 4.88
C ALA A 1 24.49 -5.52 5.64
N ASP A 2 25.73 -5.46 5.12
CA ASP A 2 26.91 -6.17 5.66
C ASP A 2 27.52 -5.63 6.98
N LYS A 3 26.84 -4.75 7.72
CA LYS A 3 27.38 -4.15 8.96
C LYS A 3 26.61 -4.46 10.24
N VAL A 4 25.60 -5.33 10.19
CA VAL A 4 24.99 -5.86 11.43
C VAL A 4 25.82 -7.07 11.87
N ARG A 5 26.98 -6.79 12.47
CA ARG A 5 27.91 -7.83 12.95
C ARG A 5 27.32 -8.55 14.16
N SER A 6 27.07 -9.86 14.05
CA SER A 6 26.86 -10.74 15.20
C SER A 6 28.23 -11.15 15.76
N SER A 7 28.55 -10.73 16.98
CA SER A 7 29.84 -10.97 17.66
C SER A 7 29.95 -12.33 18.37
N ALA A 8 29.17 -13.33 17.97
CA ALA A 8 29.24 -14.69 18.52
C ALA A 8 28.94 -15.70 17.41
N SER A 9 29.22 -16.99 17.66
CA SER A 9 28.86 -18.13 16.79
C SER A 9 27.34 -18.20 16.61
N CYS A 10 26.81 -17.32 15.78
CA CYS A 10 25.39 -17.20 15.51
C CYS A 10 25.03 -18.28 14.49
N ASP A 11 24.03 -19.09 14.83
CA ASP A 11 23.40 -19.99 13.90
C ASP A 11 22.98 -19.21 12.64
N LYS A 12 23.59 -19.54 11.50
CA LYS A 12 23.32 -18.88 10.21
C LYS A 12 21.85 -19.01 9.77
N SER A 13 21.10 -19.94 10.35
CA SER A 13 19.66 -20.09 10.11
C SER A 13 18.84 -18.95 10.72
N ARG A 14 19.32 -18.35 11.82
CA ARG A 14 18.58 -17.35 12.59
C ARG A 14 18.52 -16.02 11.86
N LYS A 15 17.30 -15.51 11.65
CA LYS A 15 17.08 -14.17 11.09
C LYS A 15 17.21 -13.13 12.20
N VAL A 16 18.09 -12.13 11.98
CA VAL A 16 18.44 -11.11 12.97
C VAL A 16 17.71 -9.79 12.72
N VAL A 17 17.36 -9.52 11.46
CA VAL A 17 16.70 -8.28 11.05
C VAL A 17 15.24 -8.57 10.73
N ASN A 18 14.35 -7.85 11.39
CA ASN A 18 12.91 -7.86 11.14
C ASN A 18 12.42 -6.42 10.97
N ILE A 19 11.36 -6.24 10.18
CA ILE A 19 10.71 -4.95 9.94
C ILE A 19 9.24 -5.09 10.33
N LEU A 20 8.76 -4.19 11.19
CA LEU A 20 7.36 -4.13 11.58
C LEU A 20 6.58 -3.22 10.63
N HIS A 21 5.67 -3.79 9.84
CA HIS A 21 4.78 -3.05 8.95
C HIS A 21 3.53 -2.57 9.70
N ARG A 22 3.01 -1.40 9.30
CA ARG A 22 1.81 -0.78 9.91
C ARG A 22 0.54 -0.93 9.09
N TRP A 23 0.67 -1.27 7.81
CA TRP A 23 -0.43 -1.28 6.84
C TRP A 23 -0.61 -2.68 6.26
N ALA A 24 -1.83 -3.21 6.29
CA ALA A 24 -2.13 -4.57 5.83
C ALA A 24 -1.95 -4.76 4.31
N GLY A 25 -2.08 -3.68 3.52
CA GLY A 25 -1.84 -3.73 2.08
C GLY A 25 -0.36 -3.68 1.67
N GLN A 26 0.55 -3.34 2.60
CA GLN A 26 1.93 -3.02 2.24
C GLN A 26 2.77 -4.24 1.89
N VAL A 27 2.71 -5.31 2.69
CA VAL A 27 3.56 -6.49 2.48
C VAL A 27 3.18 -7.19 1.19
N GLY A 28 1.89 -7.45 0.97
CA GLY A 28 1.41 -8.05 -0.28
C GLY A 28 1.72 -7.20 -1.51
N ALA A 29 1.65 -5.87 -1.42
CA ALA A 29 2.06 -4.98 -2.51
C ALA A 29 3.55 -5.13 -2.85
N LEU A 30 4.42 -5.25 -1.83
CA LEU A 30 5.85 -5.48 -2.02
C LEU A 30 6.13 -6.86 -2.63
N ASP A 31 5.40 -7.89 -2.20
CA ASP A 31 5.54 -9.26 -2.72
C ASP A 31 5.21 -9.35 -4.21
N VAL A 32 4.21 -8.59 -4.69
CA VAL A 32 3.86 -8.51 -6.13
C VAL A 32 4.70 -7.50 -6.91
N GLY A 33 5.68 -6.85 -6.27
CA GLY A 33 6.65 -5.98 -6.92
C GLY A 33 6.23 -4.51 -7.08
N TYR A 34 5.25 -4.03 -6.31
CA TYR A 34 4.92 -2.60 -6.32
C TYR A 34 6.03 -1.77 -5.67
N GLN A 35 6.22 -0.56 -6.18
CA GLN A 35 7.15 0.39 -5.59
C GLN A 35 6.52 1.05 -4.35
N ALA A 36 7.24 1.06 -3.23
CA ALA A 36 6.76 1.69 -2.01
C ALA A 36 6.74 3.23 -2.11
N GLY A 37 5.68 3.82 -1.54
CA GLY A 37 5.53 5.27 -1.37
C GLY A 37 5.17 6.03 -2.63
N THR A 38 5.01 7.35 -2.51
CA THR A 38 4.45 8.22 -3.56
C THR A 38 5.50 9.10 -4.25
N ALA A 39 6.79 8.86 -3.96
CA ALA A 39 7.88 9.69 -4.48
C ALA A 39 7.95 9.67 -6.02
N ALA A 40 7.61 8.54 -6.66
CA ALA A 40 7.59 8.43 -8.12
C ALA A 40 6.45 9.26 -8.74
N ILE A 41 5.30 9.33 -8.07
CA ILE A 41 4.12 10.11 -8.48
C ILE A 41 4.43 11.60 -8.41
N ARG A 42 5.00 12.06 -7.29
CA ARG A 42 5.30 13.48 -7.05
C ARG A 42 6.37 14.08 -7.97
N LYS A 43 7.18 13.25 -8.64
CA LYS A 43 8.25 13.69 -9.54
C LYS A 43 7.81 13.88 -10.99
N LYS A 44 6.60 13.43 -11.35
CA LYS A 44 6.12 13.42 -12.73
C LYS A 44 4.78 14.14 -12.82
N PRO A 45 4.50 14.85 -13.92
CA PRO A 45 3.16 15.37 -14.18
C PRO A 45 2.24 14.20 -14.54
N ILE A 46 1.65 13.57 -13.52
CA ILE A 46 0.70 12.47 -13.70
C ILE A 46 -0.62 13.05 -14.21
N LYS A 47 -1.06 12.58 -15.39
CA LYS A 47 -2.33 12.98 -16.02
C LYS A 47 -3.49 12.03 -15.74
N PHE A 48 -3.20 10.82 -15.28
CA PHE A 48 -4.20 9.85 -14.87
C PHE A 48 -3.72 9.17 -13.60
N LEU A 49 -4.52 9.24 -12.54
CA LEU A 49 -4.21 8.66 -11.25
C LEU A 49 -5.35 7.73 -10.81
N TYR A 50 -4.99 6.50 -10.46
CA TYR A 50 -5.91 5.53 -9.88
C TYR A 50 -5.60 5.34 -8.39
N LEU A 51 -6.56 5.68 -7.54
CA LEU A 51 -6.48 5.55 -6.08
C LEU A 51 -7.30 4.35 -5.63
N LEU A 52 -6.65 3.26 -5.27
CA LEU A 52 -7.30 2.08 -4.71
C LEU A 52 -7.33 2.20 -3.17
N GLY A 53 -8.41 2.74 -2.62
CA GLY A 53 -8.61 2.94 -1.18
C GLY A 53 -7.52 3.79 -0.52
N ALA A 54 -6.90 4.70 -1.29
CA ALA A 54 -5.77 5.49 -0.84
C ALA A 54 -6.25 6.84 -0.29
N ASP A 55 -6.37 6.91 1.05
CA ASP A 55 -7.01 8.03 1.75
C ASP A 55 -6.08 8.79 2.73
N GLU A 56 -4.80 8.42 2.82
CA GLU A 56 -3.85 9.06 3.75
C GLU A 56 -3.44 10.50 3.39
N GLY A 57 -3.96 11.07 2.28
CA GLY A 57 -3.57 12.41 1.81
C GLY A 57 -2.10 12.53 1.38
N LYS A 58 -1.43 11.41 1.06
CA LYS A 58 -0.02 11.40 0.62
C LYS A 58 0.20 11.92 -0.80
N VAL A 59 -0.86 12.09 -1.58
CA VAL A 59 -0.87 12.74 -2.89
C VAL A 59 -2.06 13.67 -2.89
N THR A 60 -1.85 14.93 -3.27
CA THR A 60 -2.92 15.93 -3.41
C THR A 60 -2.99 16.39 -4.86
N ARG A 61 -4.06 17.09 -5.25
CA ARG A 61 -4.21 17.66 -6.61
C ARG A 61 -3.02 18.55 -7.01
N GLN A 62 -2.41 19.26 -6.06
CA GLN A 62 -1.23 20.11 -6.30
C GLN A 62 0.03 19.32 -6.68
N ASN A 63 0.06 18.01 -6.41
CA ASN A 63 1.16 17.14 -6.83
C ASN A 63 0.98 16.60 -8.26
N LEU A 64 -0.17 16.84 -8.89
CA LEU A 64 -0.54 16.27 -10.19
C LEU A 64 -0.51 17.33 -11.29
N ASP A 65 -0.66 16.88 -12.53
CA ASP A 65 -0.96 17.77 -13.63
C ASP A 65 -2.30 18.50 -13.37
N PRO A 66 -2.47 19.79 -13.71
CA PRO A 66 -3.74 20.51 -13.53
C PRO A 66 -4.93 19.86 -14.27
N SER A 67 -4.64 19.12 -15.35
CA SER A 67 -5.62 18.34 -16.12
C SER A 67 -5.73 16.87 -15.71
N ALA A 68 -5.13 16.50 -14.57
CA ALA A 68 -5.10 15.12 -14.13
C ALA A 68 -6.50 14.58 -13.85
N PHE A 69 -6.79 13.43 -14.45
CA PHE A 69 -8.01 12.67 -14.21
C PHE A 69 -7.79 11.65 -13.09
N VAL A 70 -8.53 11.78 -12.00
CA VAL A 70 -8.38 10.99 -10.78
C VAL A 70 -9.57 10.06 -10.61
N VAL A 71 -9.30 8.76 -10.55
CA VAL A 71 -10.29 7.73 -10.22
C VAL A 71 -10.03 7.24 -8.80
N TYR A 72 -11.05 7.27 -7.95
CA TYR A 72 -11.00 6.66 -6.62
C TYR A 72 -11.86 5.41 -6.58
N GLN A 73 -11.27 4.28 -6.20
CA GLN A 73 -11.99 3.05 -5.90
C GLN A 73 -11.82 2.69 -4.42
N GLY A 74 -12.88 2.79 -3.64
CA GLY A 74 -12.82 2.55 -2.20
C GLY A 74 -14.19 2.36 -1.57
N HIS A 75 -14.22 2.22 -0.26
CA HIS A 75 -15.44 1.89 0.50
C HIS A 75 -15.82 2.96 1.54
N HIS A 76 -15.01 4.01 1.72
CA HIS A 76 -15.35 5.20 2.50
C HIS A 76 -15.21 6.45 1.64
N GLY A 77 -15.94 7.51 2.00
CA GLY A 77 -15.75 8.84 1.43
C GLY A 77 -14.82 9.66 2.34
N ASP A 78 -13.51 9.59 2.08
CA ASP A 78 -12.47 10.35 2.79
C ASP A 78 -11.62 11.15 1.77
N ALA A 79 -10.41 11.58 2.15
CA ALA A 79 -9.56 12.47 1.35
C ALA A 79 -9.32 11.99 -0.10
N GLY A 80 -9.21 10.68 -0.35
CA GLY A 80 -9.03 10.15 -1.71
C GLY A 80 -10.27 10.31 -2.57
N ALA A 81 -11.46 10.16 -1.98
CA ALA A 81 -12.74 10.35 -2.64
C ALA A 81 -13.03 11.84 -2.89
N GLU A 82 -12.71 12.72 -1.94
CA GLU A 82 -12.90 14.17 -2.06
C GLU A 82 -12.17 14.75 -3.27
N MET A 83 -10.97 14.24 -3.57
CA MET A 83 -10.17 14.72 -4.70
C MET A 83 -10.48 14.04 -6.03
N ALA A 84 -11.42 13.08 -6.11
CA ALA A 84 -11.63 12.27 -7.31
C ALA A 84 -12.52 12.97 -8.36
N ASP A 85 -12.27 12.68 -9.64
CA ASP A 85 -13.19 13.03 -10.74
C ASP A 85 -14.28 11.96 -10.92
N ILE A 86 -13.94 10.69 -10.68
CA ILE A 86 -14.88 9.56 -10.65
C ILE A 86 -14.65 8.73 -9.38
N ILE A 87 -15.75 8.38 -8.73
CA ILE A 87 -15.78 7.46 -7.58
C ILE A 87 -16.38 6.12 -8.02
N LEU A 88 -15.64 5.04 -7.78
CA LEU A 88 -16.02 3.66 -8.00
C LEU A 88 -16.23 2.98 -6.63
N PRO A 89 -17.48 2.71 -6.21
CA PRO A 89 -17.72 2.10 -4.91
C PRO A 89 -17.20 0.66 -4.89
N GLY A 90 -16.40 0.33 -3.88
CA GLY A 90 -15.87 -1.01 -3.62
C GLY A 90 -16.32 -1.55 -2.27
N ALA A 91 -16.10 -2.85 -2.05
CA ALA A 91 -16.45 -3.53 -0.80
C ALA A 91 -15.40 -3.30 0.30
N ALA A 92 -15.83 -3.24 1.56
CA ALA A 92 -14.95 -3.25 2.72
C ALA A 92 -14.26 -4.61 2.91
N TYR A 93 -13.28 -4.67 3.82
CA TYR A 93 -12.56 -5.92 4.13
C TYR A 93 -13.43 -6.99 4.81
N THR A 94 -14.68 -6.72 5.17
CA THR A 94 -15.61 -7.72 5.70
C THR A 94 -16.58 -8.24 4.64
N GLU A 95 -16.57 -7.63 3.45
CA GLU A 95 -17.61 -7.75 2.43
C GLU A 95 -17.08 -8.34 1.12
N LYS A 96 -15.84 -8.83 1.10
CA LYS A 96 -15.22 -9.49 -0.05
C LYS A 96 -14.32 -10.62 0.39
N GLU A 97 -14.07 -11.60 -0.47
CA GLU A 97 -12.98 -12.56 -0.22
C GLU A 97 -11.65 -11.95 -0.67
N GLY A 98 -10.79 -11.61 0.30
CA GLY A 98 -9.47 -11.03 0.06
C GLY A 98 -8.33 -11.88 0.62
N ILE A 99 -7.17 -11.79 -0.03
CA ILE A 99 -5.90 -12.30 0.50
C ILE A 99 -5.12 -11.10 1.06
N TYR A 100 -4.70 -11.22 2.32
CA TYR A 100 -3.90 -10.23 3.04
C TYR A 100 -2.61 -10.87 3.51
N VAL A 101 -1.49 -10.14 3.42
CA VAL A 101 -0.19 -10.62 3.90
C VAL A 101 0.23 -9.83 5.12
N ASN A 102 0.47 -10.52 6.24
CA ASN A 102 0.86 -9.86 7.49
C ASN A 102 2.37 -9.51 7.51
N THR A 103 2.83 -8.85 8.59
CA THR A 103 4.23 -8.36 8.70
C THR A 103 5.31 -9.45 8.69
N GLU A 104 4.97 -10.71 8.95
CA GLU A 104 5.91 -11.84 8.90
C GLU A 104 5.91 -12.54 7.52
N GLY A 105 5.13 -12.04 6.56
CA GLY A 105 5.02 -12.61 5.21
C GLY A 105 4.01 -13.75 5.07
N ARG A 106 3.13 -13.97 6.07
CA ARG A 106 2.09 -15.00 6.00
C ARG A 106 0.89 -14.47 5.23
N ALA A 107 0.54 -15.16 4.14
CA ALA A 107 -0.72 -14.95 3.44
C ALA A 107 -1.89 -15.53 4.25
N GLN A 108 -2.94 -14.74 4.39
CA GLN A 108 -4.16 -15.06 5.10
C GLN A 108 -5.34 -14.72 4.20
N ARG A 109 -6.34 -15.60 4.15
CA ARG A 109 -7.56 -15.38 3.38
C ARG A 109 -8.71 -15.12 4.34
N GLN A 110 -9.49 -14.10 4.06
CA GLN A 110 -10.77 -13.93 4.73
C GLN A 110 -11.74 -15.05 4.30
N VAL A 111 -12.43 -15.65 5.27
CA VAL A 111 -13.45 -16.67 5.03
C VAL A 111 -14.76 -16.15 5.61
N TYR A 112 -15.84 -16.22 4.84
CA TYR A 112 -17.18 -15.92 5.34
C TYR A 112 -17.62 -17.00 6.34
N PHE A 113 -18.26 -16.59 7.44
CA PHE A 113 -19.01 -17.48 8.32
C PHE A 113 -20.46 -17.56 7.87
#